data_AF-A0A7S3UQX5-F1
#
_entry.id   AF-A0A7S3UQX5-F1
#
_cell.length_a   1.000
_cell.length_b   1.000
_cell.length_c   1.000
_cell.angle_alpha   90.00
_cell.angle_beta   90.00
_cell.angle_gamma   90.00
#
_symmetry.space_group_name_H-M   'P 1'
#
loop_
_entity.id
_entity.type
_entity.pdbx_description
1 polymer ?
#
loop_
_entity_poly.entity_id
_entity_poly.type
_entity_poly.pdbx_seq_one_letter_code
_entity_poly.pdbx_strand_id
1 'polypeptide(L)'
;MPPFPCVLARRWRLVHEAERLGSARKAAQECKATVRVVEKWCRRAKATGTMDDTPRAATPRARLASRGATLLLKEGVMRGNECPQLSKMLQKRLGEIVSAETVRRYMNK
;
A
#
# COMPACT_ATOMS: atom_id res chain seq x y z
N MET A 1 21.06 -14.06 11.35
CA MET A 1 20.79 -12.61 11.54
C MET A 1 19.30 -12.43 11.72
N PRO A 2 18.77 -11.94 12.86
CA PRO A 2 17.37 -11.52 12.91
C PRO A 2 17.33 -10.00 12.67
N PRO A 3 16.81 -9.52 11.53
CA PRO A 3 16.34 -8.15 11.45
C PRO A 3 14.93 -8.10 12.10
N PHE A 4 14.55 -6.96 12.68
CA PHE A 4 13.15 -6.56 13.01
C PHE A 4 12.59 -6.52 14.46
N PRO A 5 13.31 -6.63 15.58
CA PRO A 5 12.79 -6.14 16.87
C PRO A 5 12.92 -4.60 17.03
N CYS A 6 13.84 -3.96 16.29
CA CYS A 6 14.22 -2.57 16.52
C CYS A 6 13.22 -1.52 16.00
N VAL A 7 12.46 -1.85 14.95
CA VAL A 7 11.62 -0.87 14.24
C VAL A 7 10.30 -0.65 14.97
N LEU A 8 9.65 -1.73 15.42
CA LEU A 8 8.40 -1.63 16.18
C LEU A 8 8.62 -0.96 17.54
N ALA A 9 9.70 -1.30 18.24
CA ALA A 9 10.07 -0.64 19.49
C ALA A 9 10.29 0.88 19.31
N ARG A 10 10.94 1.29 18.21
CA ARG A 10 11.08 2.71 17.87
C ARG A 10 9.73 3.40 17.62
N ARG A 11 8.78 2.73 16.94
CA ARG A 11 7.44 3.29 16.65
C ARG A 11 6.62 3.48 17.93
N TRP A 12 6.63 2.49 18.82
CA TRP A 12 5.99 2.59 20.12
C TRP A 12 6.60 3.71 20.97
N ARG A 13 7.92 3.85 20.96
CA ARG A 13 8.60 4.96 21.65
C ARG A 13 8.15 6.34 21.16
N LEU A 14 7.98 6.51 19.84
CA LEU A 14 7.49 7.78 19.27
C LEU A 14 6.08 8.13 19.76
N VAL A 15 5.20 7.14 19.82
CA VAL A 15 3.81 7.35 20.27
C VAL A 15 3.75 7.61 21.77
N HIS A 16 4.49 6.83 22.56
CA HIS A 16 4.60 7.05 24.00
C HIS A 16 5.12 8.45 24.35
N GLU A 17 6.19 8.92 23.70
CA GLU A 17 6.70 10.27 23.92
C GLU A 17 5.71 11.36 23.46
N ALA A 18 4.98 11.12 22.36
CA ALA A 18 3.97 12.07 21.89
C ALA A 18 2.79 12.18 22.86
N GLU A 19 2.36 11.07 23.47
CA GLU A 19 1.31 11.04 24.49
C GLU A 19 1.79 11.69 25.80
N ARG A 20 3.01 11.36 26.25
CA ARG A 20 3.61 11.92 27.47
C ARG A 20 3.80 13.43 27.39
N LEU A 21 4.24 13.94 26.24
CA LEU A 21 4.54 15.37 26.05
C LEU A 21 3.35 16.18 25.53
N GLY A 22 2.26 15.53 25.12
CA GLY A 22 1.11 16.16 24.48
C GLY A 22 1.43 16.87 23.15
N SER A 23 2.60 16.62 22.55
CA SER A 23 3.07 17.35 21.37
C SER A 23 3.96 16.50 20.46
N ALA A 24 3.50 16.31 19.22
CA ALA A 24 4.24 15.58 18.19
C ALA A 24 5.57 16.26 17.81
N ARG A 25 5.66 17.59 17.95
CA ARG A 25 6.89 18.35 17.63
C ARG A 25 8.00 18.09 18.65
N LYS A 26 7.66 18.06 19.94
CA LYS A 26 8.62 17.76 21.02
C LYS A 26 9.06 16.30 20.96
N ALA A 27 8.12 15.37 20.76
CA ALA A 27 8.44 13.95 20.60
C ALA A 27 9.35 13.67 19.38
N ALA A 28 9.16 14.41 18.27
CA ALA A 28 10.01 14.31 17.09
C ALA A 28 11.46 14.75 17.39
N GLN A 29 11.66 15.82 18.16
CA GLN A 29 12.99 16.29 18.58
C GLN A 29 13.69 15.26 19.47
N GLU A 30 13.00 14.78 20.52
CA GLU A 30 13.53 13.77 21.46
C GLU A 30 13.92 12.47 20.77
N CYS A 31 13.09 12.01 19.83
CA CYS A 31 13.30 10.75 19.14
C CYS A 31 14.10 10.86 17.83
N LYS A 32 14.66 12.04 17.51
CA LYS A 32 15.39 12.31 16.25
C LYS A 32 14.60 11.86 15.01
N ALA A 33 13.30 12.15 14.99
CA ALA A 33 12.37 11.79 13.92
C ALA A 33 11.71 13.04 13.33
N THR A 34 10.98 12.89 12.23
CA THR A 34 10.17 13.98 11.68
C THR A 34 8.78 14.00 12.29
N VAL A 35 8.19 15.20 12.44
CA VAL A 35 6.84 15.38 12.98
C VAL A 35 5.82 14.54 12.21
N ARG A 36 5.93 14.50 10.87
CA ARG A 36 5.07 13.68 10.00
C ARG A 36 5.09 12.19 10.36
N VAL A 37 6.26 11.67 10.73
CA VAL A 37 6.40 10.26 11.13
C VAL A 37 5.72 10.01 12.48
N VAL A 38 5.89 10.92 13.44
CA VAL A 38 5.23 10.83 14.76
C VAL A 38 3.71 10.87 14.59
N GLU A 39 3.18 11.84 13.83
CA GLU A 39 1.74 11.96 13.58
C GLU A 39 1.17 10.73 12.86
N LYS A 40 1.89 10.19 11.86
CA LYS A 40 1.49 8.97 11.16
C LYS A 40 1.28 7.82 12.14
N TRP A 41 2.25 7.59 13.02
CA TRP A 41 2.19 6.47 13.97
C TRP A 41 1.19 6.72 15.11
N CYS A 42 1.05 7.96 15.61
CA CYS A 42 0.03 8.29 16.60
C CYS A 42 -1.39 8.09 16.05
N ARG A 43 -1.66 8.56 14.82
CA ARG A 43 -2.96 8.34 14.17
C ARG A 43 -3.25 6.86 13.99
N ARG A 44 -2.23 6.09 13.60
CA ARG A 44 -2.36 4.65 13.41
C ARG A 44 -2.60 3.91 14.72
N ALA A 45 -1.86 4.23 15.77
CA ALA A 45 -2.04 3.68 17.11
C ALA A 45 -3.49 3.85 17.59
N LYS A 46 -4.03 5.07 17.43
CA LYS A 46 -5.43 5.38 17.76
C LYS A 46 -6.44 4.66 16.88
N ALA A 47 -6.14 4.47 15.59
CA ALA A 47 -7.07 3.87 14.64
C ALA A 47 -7.10 2.33 14.69
N THR A 48 -5.95 1.67 14.87
CA THR A 48 -5.84 0.20 14.72
C THR A 48 -5.20 -0.51 15.90
N GLY A 49 -4.60 0.21 16.87
CA GLY A 49 -3.84 -0.40 17.97
C GLY A 49 -2.55 -1.12 17.55
N THR A 50 -2.18 -1.05 16.27
CA THR A 50 -1.05 -1.80 15.68
C THR A 50 -0.02 -0.88 15.03
N MET A 51 1.26 -1.20 15.23
CA MET A 51 2.40 -0.43 14.72
C MET A 51 3.07 -1.07 13.49
N ASP A 52 2.51 -2.15 12.99
CA ASP A 52 2.92 -2.74 11.72
C ASP A 52 2.64 -1.77 10.58
N ASP A 53 3.49 -1.77 9.56
CA ASP A 53 3.07 -1.13 8.32
C ASP A 53 1.80 -1.84 7.84
N THR A 54 0.82 -1.09 7.32
CA THR A 54 -0.29 -1.76 6.63
C THR A 54 0.37 -2.62 5.57
N PRO A 55 0.01 -3.91 5.41
CA PRO A 55 0.44 -4.64 4.23
C PRO A 55 0.21 -3.71 3.05
N ARG A 56 1.28 -3.35 2.32
CA ARG A 56 1.15 -2.52 1.11
C ARG A 56 0.03 -3.16 0.33
N ALA A 57 -1.10 -2.44 0.20
CA ALA A 57 -2.32 -2.99 -0.38
C ALA A 57 -1.92 -3.79 -1.61
N ALA A 58 -2.27 -5.08 -1.60
CA ALA A 58 -1.77 -6.09 -2.51
C ALA A 58 -1.52 -5.49 -3.88
N THR A 59 -0.27 -5.59 -4.34
CA THR A 59 0.15 -5.13 -5.67
C THR A 59 -0.97 -5.41 -6.67
N PRO A 60 -1.40 -4.45 -7.51
CA PRO A 60 -2.52 -4.66 -8.45
C PRO A 60 -2.29 -5.85 -9.41
N ARG A 61 -1.07 -6.40 -9.43
CA ARG A 61 -0.72 -7.71 -10.02
C ARG A 61 -1.47 -8.91 -9.44
N ALA A 62 -1.79 -8.95 -8.15
CA ALA A 62 -2.51 -10.08 -7.56
C ALA A 62 -3.94 -10.22 -8.12
N ARG A 63 -4.53 -9.09 -8.48
CA ARG A 63 -5.85 -8.97 -9.11
C ARG A 63 -5.82 -9.44 -10.58
N LEU A 64 -4.83 -8.99 -11.34
CA LEU A 64 -4.57 -9.42 -12.72
C LEU A 64 -4.13 -10.90 -12.85
N ALA A 65 -3.64 -11.51 -11.76
CA ALA A 65 -3.28 -12.93 -11.73
C ALA A 65 -4.49 -13.86 -11.55
N SER A 66 -5.70 -13.30 -11.35
CA SER A 66 -6.92 -14.12 -11.34
C SER A 66 -7.18 -14.72 -12.72
N ARG A 67 -7.60 -16.00 -12.76
CA ARG A 67 -7.90 -16.71 -14.01
C ARG A 67 -8.92 -15.97 -14.87
N GLY A 68 -9.88 -15.29 -14.23
CA GLY A 68 -10.86 -14.43 -14.88
C GLY A 68 -10.23 -13.20 -15.56
N ALA A 69 -9.36 -12.47 -14.87
CA ALA A 69 -8.67 -11.31 -15.45
C ALA A 69 -7.76 -11.73 -16.62
N THR A 70 -7.05 -12.86 -16.51
CA THR A 70 -6.19 -13.36 -17.59
C THR A 70 -6.98 -13.73 -18.85
N LEU A 71 -8.12 -14.40 -18.71
CA LEU A 71 -8.99 -14.74 -19.86
C LEU A 71 -9.51 -13.49 -20.54
N LEU A 72 -9.97 -12.51 -19.75
CA LEU A 72 -10.54 -11.27 -20.25
C LEU A 72 -9.49 -10.40 -20.96
N LEU A 73 -8.26 -10.40 -20.46
CA LEU A 73 -7.10 -9.79 -21.13
C LEU A 73 -6.79 -10.50 -22.45
N LYS A 74 -6.73 -11.84 -22.48
CA LYS A 74 -6.48 -12.59 -23.72
C LYS A 74 -7.55 -12.33 -24.78
N GLU A 75 -8.83 -12.34 -24.41
CA GLU A 75 -9.91 -12.01 -25.34
C GLU A 75 -9.79 -10.58 -25.87
N GLY A 76 -9.46 -9.61 -25.00
CA GLY A 76 -9.30 -8.23 -25.41
C GLY A 76 -8.12 -8.03 -26.37
N VAL A 77 -7.01 -8.73 -26.15
CA VAL A 77 -5.84 -8.70 -27.05
C VAL A 77 -6.15 -9.34 -28.40
N MET A 78 -6.86 -10.48 -28.42
CA MET A 78 -7.30 -11.13 -29.66
C MET A 78 -8.25 -10.25 -30.49
N ARG A 79 -9.00 -9.35 -29.83
CA ARG A 79 -9.85 -8.34 -30.47
C ARG A 79 -9.11 -7.08 -30.92
N GLY A 80 -7.80 -6.99 -30.67
CA GLY A 80 -6.97 -5.83 -31.03
C GLY A 80 -7.10 -4.62 -30.09
N ASN A 81 -7.63 -4.81 -28.87
CA ASN A 81 -7.81 -3.70 -27.93
C ASN A 81 -6.49 -3.24 -27.31
N GLU A 82 -6.35 -1.92 -27.13
CA GLU A 82 -5.18 -1.32 -26.51
C GLU A 82 -5.22 -1.41 -24.97
N CYS A 83 -4.06 -1.30 -24.31
CA CYS A 83 -3.91 -1.35 -22.85
C CYS A 83 -4.94 -0.50 -22.04
N PRO A 84 -5.27 0.76 -22.40
CA PRO A 84 -6.28 1.54 -21.70
C PRO A 84 -7.73 1.04 -21.89
N GLN A 85 -8.01 0.33 -22.99
CA GLN A 85 -9.31 -0.30 -23.19
C GLN A 85 -9.42 -1.58 -22.37
N LEU A 86 -8.34 -2.36 -22.29
CA LEU A 86 -8.24 -3.55 -21.44
C LEU A 86 -8.45 -3.22 -19.95
N SER A 87 -7.88 -2.12 -19.46
CA SER A 87 -8.11 -1.68 -18.07
C SER A 87 -9.57 -1.29 -17.81
N LYS A 88 -10.24 -0.65 -18.76
CA LYS A 88 -11.67 -0.33 -18.66
C LYS A 88 -12.54 -1.60 -18.69
N MET A 89 -12.16 -2.60 -19.48
CA MET A 89 -12.85 -3.89 -19.52
C MET A 89 -12.75 -4.64 -18.19
N LEU A 90 -11.57 -4.67 -17.57
CA LEU A 90 -11.35 -5.26 -16.25
C LEU A 90 -12.19 -4.56 -15.16
N GLN A 91 -12.24 -3.23 -15.20
CA GLN A 91 -13.10 -2.46 -14.29
C GLN A 91 -14.59 -2.76 -14.50
N LYS A 92 -15.05 -2.82 -15.76
CA LYS A 92 -16.47 -3.01 -16.09
C LYS A 92 -16.98 -4.43 -15.84
N ARG A 93 -16.14 -5.45 -16.02
CA ARG A 93 -16.53 -6.87 -15.92
C ARG A 93 -16.20 -7.50 -14.57
N LEU A 94 -15.10 -7.10 -13.94
CA LEU A 94 -14.61 -7.70 -12.69
C LEU A 94 -14.59 -6.71 -11.52
N GLY A 95 -14.95 -5.44 -11.73
CA GLY A 95 -14.86 -4.39 -10.70
C GLY A 95 -13.41 -4.04 -10.33
N GLU A 96 -12.43 -4.54 -11.08
CA GLU A 96 -11.02 -4.34 -10.76
C GLU A 96 -10.51 -3.00 -11.31
N ILE A 97 -10.18 -2.09 -10.40
CA ILE A 97 -9.55 -0.81 -10.75
C ILE A 97 -8.05 -1.05 -10.93
N VAL A 98 -7.61 -1.07 -12.19
CA VAL A 98 -6.21 -1.27 -12.59
C VAL A 98 -5.82 -0.22 -13.63
N SER A 99 -4.60 0.31 -13.56
CA SER A 99 -4.12 1.30 -14.54
C SER A 99 -3.66 0.62 -15.83
N ALA A 100 -3.77 1.34 -16.96
CA ALA A 100 -3.27 0.89 -18.26
C ALA A 100 -1.77 0.52 -18.21
N GLU A 101 -0.97 1.26 -17.43
CA GLU A 101 0.45 0.95 -17.24
C GLU A 101 0.67 -0.38 -16.49
N THR A 102 -0.21 -0.71 -15.54
CA THR A 102 -0.17 -2.00 -14.83
C THR A 102 -0.48 -3.15 -15.79
N VAL A 103 -1.46 -2.97 -16.69
CA VAL A 103 -1.79 -3.95 -17.75
C VAL A 103 -0.60 -4.13 -18.70
N ARG A 104 0.01 -3.04 -19.17
CA ARG A 104 1.19 -3.07 -20.04
C ARG A 104 2.37 -3.81 -19.38
N ARG A 105 2.67 -3.52 -18.11
CA ARG A 105 3.72 -4.21 -17.35
C ARG A 105 3.41 -5.70 -17.08
N TYR A 106 2.14 -6.09 -17.11
CA TYR A 106 1.72 -7.49 -16.97
C TYR A 106 1.87 -8.24 -18.30
N MET A 107 1.53 -7.61 -19.42
CA MET A 107 1.64 -8.21 -20.76
C MET A 107 3.06 -8.26 -21.34
N ASN A 108 3.93 -7.31 -20.97
CA ASN A 108 5.34 -7.29 -21.42
C ASN A 108 6.25 -8.28 -20.67
N LYS A 109 5.69 -9.30 -20.03
CA LYS A 109 6.41 -10.28 -19.22
C LYS A 109 6.19 -11.67 -19.79
#